data_AF-B3EDJ4-F1
#
_entry.id   AF-B3EDJ4-F1
#
_cell.length_a   1.000
_cell.length_b   1.000
_cell.length_c   1.000
_cell.angle_alpha   90.00
_cell.angle_beta   90.00
_cell.angle_gamma   90.00
#
_symmetry.space_group_name_H-M   'P 1'
#
loop_
_entity.id
_entity.type
_entity.pdbx_description
1 polymer ?
#
loop_
_entity_poly.entity_id
_entity_poly.type
_entity_poly.pdbx_seq_one_letter_code
_entity_poly.pdbx_strand_id
1 'polypeptide(L)'
;MGKPERRDFYSFARIVSLFLGICGLSVLSLSLYWRVVVPAEPHMSMHFSPVYKEFVLSGRWSGSVPEPNDGQRYWREDGYPLGREQYRAALPFLYVRDLVKWDAFPETIAGLAVSPFDAEQSWQFMRLFSEDWNAPPPMLHMFIESKPHGARLQKPDDFFRVSSSGNGIEFLTPREGKVDSLKSSSFTRALRAAGFVFPVMELGGNPDVRKRYDAGYFIADSKGFLFQMQMVDGQPSCRRLQPQISGKIRYIAVNEHHREEFFGFVATDDALYAIMQKERRLKQLPIGKFDADALRLAIWSDILYTSVFIESPGMPGSGIEGIAMTPDFKVVRRYVQAQDSDYAGSMRRLDTIASFLFPLQIVSGIPGSSFRDMRAGPGGDLSAVLAGSVFALVAFIRVTRSGFRKSVRPWSDYVFVAVFGFVAIAMILIEDADQHVRVLHNS
;
A
#
# COMPACT_ATOMS: atom_id res chain seq x y z
N MET A 1 -12.33 40.09 48.58
CA MET A 1 -11.52 39.95 47.36
C MET A 1 -10.80 38.61 47.41
N GLY A 2 -11.23 37.64 46.61
CA GLY A 2 -10.60 36.31 46.55
C GLY A 2 -11.43 35.33 45.73
N LYS A 3 -10.76 34.68 44.77
CA LYS A 3 -11.19 33.54 43.93
C LYS A 3 -11.97 33.80 42.61
N PRO A 4 -11.53 34.66 41.69
CA PRO A 4 -11.85 34.51 40.27
C PRO A 4 -11.00 33.39 39.60
N GLU A 5 -9.72 33.23 39.96
CA GLU A 5 -8.77 32.32 39.27
C GLU A 5 -9.16 30.82 39.29
N ARG A 6 -9.83 30.33 40.34
CA ARG A 6 -10.20 28.90 40.40
C ARG A 6 -11.27 28.55 39.38
N ARG A 7 -12.23 29.44 39.09
CA ARG A 7 -13.38 29.14 38.23
C ARG A 7 -12.98 29.04 36.75
N ASP A 8 -12.04 29.86 36.34
CA ASP A 8 -11.49 29.86 34.97
C ASP A 8 -10.62 28.62 34.73
N PHE A 9 -9.83 28.23 35.73
CA PHE A 9 -9.04 26.99 35.67
C PHE A 9 -9.91 25.74 35.53
N TYR A 10 -10.99 25.61 36.33
CA TYR A 10 -11.92 24.48 36.20
C TYR A 10 -12.65 24.47 34.86
N SER A 11 -13.02 25.65 34.33
CA SER A 11 -13.66 25.77 33.01
C SER A 11 -12.71 25.35 31.89
N PHE A 12 -11.45 25.77 31.96
CA PHE A 12 -10.42 25.37 31.02
C PHE A 12 -10.11 23.87 31.09
N ALA A 13 -9.92 23.32 32.29
CA ALA A 13 -9.67 21.89 32.48
C ALA A 13 -10.83 21.02 31.95
N ARG A 14 -12.08 21.47 32.14
CA ARG A 14 -13.26 20.81 31.55
C ARG A 14 -13.21 20.83 30.02
N ILE A 15 -12.97 22.00 29.40
CA ILE A 15 -12.89 22.14 27.94
C ILE A 15 -11.82 21.19 27.37
N VAL A 16 -10.64 21.15 27.99
CA VAL A 16 -9.55 20.25 27.57
C VAL A 16 -9.94 18.78 27.71
N SER A 17 -10.54 18.40 28.84
CA SER A 17 -10.95 17.00 29.08
C SER A 17 -12.04 16.56 28.11
N LEU A 18 -13.04 17.41 27.86
CA LEU A 18 -14.08 17.17 26.86
C LEU A 18 -13.50 17.07 25.47
N PHE A 19 -12.60 17.99 25.08
CA PHE A 19 -11.97 17.96 23.78
C PHE A 19 -11.22 16.63 23.56
N LEU A 20 -10.38 16.22 24.52
CA LEU A 20 -9.66 14.95 24.44
C LEU A 20 -10.60 13.74 24.38
N GLY A 21 -11.66 13.75 25.19
CA GLY A 21 -12.68 12.70 25.18
C GLY A 21 -13.43 12.61 23.86
N ILE A 22 -13.83 13.75 23.29
CA ILE A 22 -14.51 13.85 21.99
C ILE A 22 -13.58 13.37 20.87
N CYS A 23 -12.32 13.79 20.86
CA CYS A 23 -11.34 13.31 19.88
C CYS A 23 -11.16 11.79 19.96
N GLY A 24 -11.00 11.24 21.17
CA GLY A 24 -10.86 9.80 21.39
C GLY A 24 -12.09 9.02 20.93
N LEU A 25 -13.30 9.48 21.29
CA LEU A 25 -14.54 8.83 20.85
C LEU A 25 -14.78 8.97 19.35
N SER A 26 -14.37 10.09 18.74
CA SER A 26 -14.49 10.30 17.28
C SER A 26 -13.67 9.28 16.50
N VAL A 27 -12.42 9.04 16.91
CA VAL A 27 -11.56 8.01 16.29
C VAL A 27 -12.18 6.62 16.45
N LEU A 28 -12.60 6.27 17.67
CA LEU A 28 -13.14 4.95 17.97
C LEU A 28 -14.46 4.68 17.24
N SER A 29 -15.42 5.60 17.33
CA SER A 29 -16.75 5.45 16.73
C SER A 29 -16.69 5.37 15.21
N LEU A 30 -15.88 6.20 14.55
CA LEU A 30 -15.67 6.13 13.10
C LEU A 30 -15.01 4.80 12.69
N SER A 31 -14.00 4.34 13.45
CA SER A 31 -13.35 3.06 13.16
C SER A 31 -14.30 1.87 13.32
N LEU A 32 -15.17 1.90 14.33
CA LEU A 32 -16.19 0.87 14.57
C LEU A 32 -17.26 0.90 13.49
N TYR A 33 -17.70 2.10 13.08
CA TYR A 33 -18.65 2.28 11.99
C TYR A 33 -18.17 1.53 10.75
N TRP A 34 -16.97 1.83 10.26
CA TRP A 34 -16.43 1.19 9.06
C TRP A 34 -16.26 -0.33 9.25
N ARG A 35 -15.86 -0.81 10.42
CA ARG A 35 -15.75 -2.27 10.68
C ARG A 35 -17.09 -3.00 10.65
N VAL A 36 -18.18 -2.34 11.00
CA VAL A 36 -19.51 -2.96 11.07
C VAL A 36 -20.23 -2.89 9.72
N VAL A 37 -20.09 -1.78 9.00
CA VAL A 37 -20.93 -1.49 7.83
C VAL A 37 -20.26 -1.79 6.49
N VAL A 38 -18.92 -1.87 6.43
CA VAL A 38 -18.22 -2.13 5.16
C VAL A 38 -18.58 -3.53 4.68
N PRO A 39 -19.24 -3.66 3.50
CA PRO A 39 -19.48 -4.96 2.92
C PRO A 39 -18.15 -5.62 2.55
N ALA A 40 -18.11 -6.94 2.53
CA ALA A 40 -16.95 -7.67 2.05
C ALA A 40 -16.60 -7.18 0.64
N GLU A 41 -15.37 -6.70 0.45
CA GLU A 41 -14.90 -6.28 -0.86
C GLU A 41 -14.92 -7.51 -1.79
N PRO A 42 -15.54 -7.41 -2.98
CA PRO A 42 -15.51 -8.51 -3.93
C PRO A 42 -14.06 -8.73 -4.37
N HIS A 43 -13.41 -9.73 -3.78
CA HIS A 43 -12.07 -10.13 -4.20
C HIS A 43 -12.15 -10.68 -5.62
N MET A 44 -11.46 -10.00 -6.52
CA MET A 44 -11.34 -10.39 -7.91
C MET A 44 -9.87 -10.54 -8.27
N SER A 45 -9.53 -11.64 -8.93
CA SER A 45 -8.24 -11.84 -9.57
C SER A 45 -8.41 -11.83 -11.08
N MET A 46 -7.39 -11.33 -11.76
CA MET A 46 -7.32 -11.28 -13.21
C MET A 46 -5.96 -11.81 -13.63
N HIS A 47 -5.95 -12.64 -14.68
CA HIS A 47 -4.72 -13.22 -15.24
C HIS A 47 -4.83 -13.27 -16.77
N PHE A 48 -3.71 -13.11 -17.47
CA PHE A 48 -3.69 -13.29 -18.92
C PHE A 48 -3.55 -14.78 -19.26
N SER A 49 -4.47 -15.31 -20.07
CA SER A 49 -4.45 -16.70 -20.52
C SER A 49 -3.63 -16.84 -21.81
N PRO A 50 -2.52 -17.61 -21.82
CA PRO A 50 -1.82 -17.92 -23.06
C PRO A 50 -2.63 -18.86 -23.98
N VAL A 51 -3.65 -19.53 -23.45
CA VAL A 51 -4.53 -20.45 -24.18
C VAL A 51 -5.58 -19.68 -24.97
N TYR A 52 -6.30 -18.77 -24.32
CA TYR A 52 -7.36 -17.97 -24.97
C TYR A 52 -6.83 -16.67 -25.61
N LYS A 53 -5.62 -16.23 -25.24
CA LYS A 53 -5.05 -14.92 -25.60
C LYS A 53 -5.90 -13.73 -25.14
N GLU A 54 -6.51 -13.92 -23.98
CA GLU A 54 -7.47 -13.02 -23.34
C GLU A 54 -7.25 -13.04 -21.82
N PHE A 55 -7.77 -12.05 -21.12
CA PHE A 55 -7.84 -12.09 -19.67
C PHE A 55 -8.93 -13.05 -19.20
N VAL A 56 -8.59 -13.83 -18.18
CA VAL A 56 -9.53 -14.66 -17.42
C VAL A 56 -9.59 -14.14 -16.00
N LEU A 57 -10.80 -14.07 -15.48
CA LEU A 57 -11.11 -13.48 -14.20
C LEU A 57 -11.67 -14.54 -13.26
N SER A 58 -11.38 -14.36 -11.98
CA SER A 58 -12.05 -15.10 -10.92
C SER A 58 -12.47 -14.14 -9.84
N GLY A 59 -13.65 -14.32 -9.27
CA GLY A 59 -14.09 -13.49 -8.16
C GLY A 59 -15.41 -13.95 -7.58
N ARG A 60 -15.79 -13.32 -6.47
CA ARG A 60 -17.13 -13.44 -5.90
C ARG A 60 -17.96 -12.25 -6.36
N TRP A 61 -19.08 -12.54 -7.01
CA TRP A 61 -20.06 -11.51 -7.39
C TRP A 61 -21.00 -11.24 -6.22
N SER A 62 -21.31 -9.98 -5.94
CA SER A 62 -22.33 -9.58 -4.97
C SER A 62 -23.71 -9.67 -5.63
N GLY A 63 -24.28 -10.87 -5.78
CA GLY A 63 -25.59 -11.05 -6.41
C GLY A 63 -26.34 -12.30 -5.95
N SER A 64 -27.66 -12.20 -5.91
CA SER A 64 -28.64 -13.09 -5.26
C SER A 64 -28.86 -14.45 -5.93
N VAL A 65 -27.93 -14.96 -6.73
CA VAL A 65 -28.08 -16.27 -7.37
C VAL A 65 -27.37 -17.32 -6.52
N PRO A 66 -28.08 -18.34 -5.99
CA PRO A 66 -27.41 -19.44 -5.29
C PRO A 66 -26.61 -20.25 -6.30
N GLU A 67 -25.31 -20.40 -6.07
CA GLU A 67 -24.42 -21.07 -7.03
C GLU A 67 -23.57 -22.19 -6.42
N PRO A 68 -23.21 -23.22 -7.22
CA PRO A 68 -22.34 -24.29 -6.76
C PRO A 68 -20.91 -23.76 -6.58
N ASN A 69 -20.17 -24.29 -5.60
CA ASN A 69 -18.78 -23.95 -5.25
C ASN A 69 -18.57 -22.61 -4.51
N ASP A 70 -19.09 -22.49 -3.28
CA ASP A 70 -18.73 -21.43 -2.30
C ASP A 70 -18.83 -19.97 -2.83
N GLY A 71 -19.66 -19.75 -3.86
CA GLY A 71 -19.87 -18.44 -4.50
C GLY A 71 -18.75 -17.94 -5.42
N GLN A 72 -17.76 -18.77 -5.75
CA GLN A 72 -16.64 -18.39 -6.64
C GLN A 72 -17.02 -18.59 -8.11
N ARG A 73 -16.92 -17.53 -8.92
CA ARG A 73 -17.12 -17.58 -10.38
C ARG A 73 -15.80 -17.42 -11.13
N TYR A 74 -15.78 -17.98 -12.34
CA TYR A 74 -14.71 -17.81 -13.32
C TYR A 74 -15.31 -17.40 -14.66
N TRP A 75 -14.69 -16.45 -15.36
CA TRP A 75 -15.15 -15.99 -16.66
C TRP A 75 -14.00 -15.45 -17.50
N ARG A 76 -14.21 -15.41 -18.82
CA ARG A 76 -13.32 -14.72 -19.77
C ARG A 76 -13.66 -13.24 -19.83
N GLU A 77 -12.76 -12.43 -20.38
CA GLU A 77 -12.97 -10.99 -20.54
C GLU A 77 -14.20 -10.61 -21.39
N ASP A 78 -14.68 -11.52 -22.25
CA ASP A 78 -15.92 -11.40 -23.04
C ASP A 78 -17.20 -11.73 -22.23
N GLY A 79 -17.04 -12.12 -20.96
CA GLY A 79 -18.13 -12.53 -20.07
C GLY A 79 -18.51 -14.00 -20.16
N TYR A 80 -17.84 -14.79 -21.01
CA TYR A 80 -18.14 -16.23 -21.14
C TYR A 80 -17.81 -16.95 -19.82
N PRO A 81 -18.78 -17.65 -19.21
CA PRO A 81 -18.58 -18.35 -17.94
C PRO A 81 -17.67 -19.56 -18.13
N LEU A 82 -16.73 -19.76 -17.20
CA LEU A 82 -15.83 -20.90 -17.17
C LEU A 82 -16.12 -21.80 -15.97
N GLY A 83 -16.03 -23.11 -16.18
CA GLY A 83 -15.87 -24.05 -15.09
C GLY A 83 -14.49 -23.91 -14.44
N ARG A 84 -14.35 -24.37 -13.19
CA ARG A 84 -13.07 -24.33 -12.44
C ARG A 84 -11.92 -25.01 -13.20
N GLU A 85 -12.19 -26.15 -13.82
CA GLU A 85 -11.20 -26.88 -14.60
C GLU A 85 -10.78 -26.12 -15.86
N GLN A 86 -11.75 -25.52 -16.56
CA GLN A 86 -11.49 -24.69 -17.75
C GLN A 86 -10.65 -23.45 -17.39
N TYR A 87 -10.97 -22.78 -16.28
CA TYR A 87 -10.20 -21.65 -15.79
C TYR A 87 -8.75 -22.02 -15.48
N ARG A 88 -8.53 -23.16 -14.81
CA ARG A 88 -7.17 -23.64 -14.48
C ARG A 88 -6.40 -24.09 -15.72
N ALA A 89 -7.07 -24.76 -16.65
CA ALA A 89 -6.48 -25.13 -17.95
C ALA A 89 -6.09 -23.90 -18.78
N ALA A 90 -6.80 -22.78 -18.63
CA ALA A 90 -6.47 -21.52 -19.28
C ALA A 90 -5.16 -20.88 -18.76
N LEU A 91 -4.66 -21.29 -17.59
CA LEU A 91 -3.52 -20.70 -16.90
C LEU A 91 -2.47 -21.76 -16.53
N PRO A 92 -1.87 -22.43 -17.54
CA PRO A 92 -1.04 -23.61 -17.32
C PRO A 92 0.23 -23.35 -16.51
N PHE A 93 0.81 -22.14 -16.56
CA PHE A 93 1.97 -21.77 -15.73
C PHE A 93 1.60 -21.53 -14.25
N LEU A 94 0.36 -21.15 -13.97
CA LEU A 94 -0.10 -20.88 -12.61
C LEU A 94 -0.60 -22.15 -11.91
N TYR A 95 -1.27 -23.02 -12.65
CA TYR A 95 -1.93 -24.22 -12.12
C TYR A 95 -1.27 -25.53 -12.56
N VAL A 96 0.05 -25.53 -12.76
CA VAL A 96 0.83 -26.71 -13.18
C VAL A 96 0.46 -27.95 -12.36
N ARG A 97 0.46 -27.82 -11.02
CA ARG A 97 0.20 -28.94 -10.10
C ARG A 97 -1.20 -29.52 -10.24
N ASP A 98 -2.19 -28.66 -10.44
CA ASP A 98 -3.58 -29.11 -10.65
C ASP A 98 -3.68 -29.86 -11.98
N LEU A 99 -3.10 -29.30 -13.05
CA LEU A 99 -3.14 -29.91 -14.38
C LEU A 99 -2.38 -31.23 -14.46
N VAL A 100 -1.22 -31.35 -13.81
CA VAL A 100 -0.48 -32.63 -13.72
C VAL A 100 -1.30 -33.67 -12.96
N LYS A 101 -1.93 -33.28 -11.85
CA LYS A 101 -2.78 -34.19 -11.07
C LYS A 101 -3.98 -34.70 -11.87
N TRP A 102 -4.48 -33.89 -12.79
CA TRP A 102 -5.60 -34.22 -13.67
C TRP A 102 -5.17 -34.90 -14.98
N ASP A 103 -3.88 -35.16 -15.17
CA ASP A 103 -3.32 -35.64 -16.44
C ASP A 103 -3.73 -34.76 -17.65
N ALA A 104 -3.84 -33.45 -17.39
CA ALA A 104 -4.36 -32.44 -18.31
C ALA A 104 -3.34 -31.32 -18.61
N PHE A 105 -2.06 -31.51 -18.23
CA PHE A 105 -1.03 -30.54 -18.57
C PHE A 105 -0.75 -30.59 -20.08
N PRO A 106 -0.84 -29.46 -20.80
CA PRO A 106 -0.74 -29.47 -22.25
C PRO A 106 0.69 -29.78 -22.72
N GLU A 107 0.83 -30.58 -23.78
CA GLU A 107 2.14 -30.85 -24.41
C GLU A 107 2.78 -29.57 -24.97
N THR A 108 1.95 -28.63 -25.43
CA THR A 108 2.40 -27.32 -25.92
C THR A 108 1.53 -26.18 -25.38
N ILE A 109 2.16 -25.07 -25.02
CA ILE A 109 1.50 -23.83 -24.59
C ILE A 109 1.86 -22.74 -25.60
N ALA A 110 0.84 -22.20 -26.28
CA ALA A 110 1.03 -21.24 -27.38
C ALA A 110 2.06 -21.68 -28.45
N GLY A 111 2.14 -22.98 -28.72
CA GLY A 111 3.06 -23.57 -29.70
C GLY A 111 4.47 -23.88 -29.17
N LEU A 112 4.75 -23.60 -27.89
CA LEU A 112 6.01 -23.96 -27.24
C LEU A 112 5.85 -25.27 -26.46
N ALA A 113 6.72 -26.25 -26.71
CA ALA A 113 6.81 -27.45 -25.89
C ALA A 113 7.47 -27.08 -24.55
N VAL A 114 6.73 -27.28 -23.45
CA VAL A 114 7.18 -26.95 -22.10
C VAL A 114 6.88 -28.13 -21.20
N SER A 115 7.86 -28.62 -20.44
CA SER A 115 7.59 -29.66 -19.45
C SER A 115 6.90 -29.08 -18.22
N PRO A 116 6.14 -29.87 -17.43
CA PRO A 116 5.59 -29.39 -16.16
C PRO A 116 6.66 -28.84 -15.21
N PHE A 117 7.84 -29.47 -15.18
CA PHE A 117 8.97 -29.03 -14.36
C PHE A 117 9.46 -27.64 -14.77
N ASP A 118 9.64 -27.41 -16.08
CA ASP A 118 10.07 -26.11 -16.60
C ASP A 118 9.00 -25.05 -16.33
N ALA A 119 7.71 -25.40 -16.51
CA ALA A 119 6.61 -24.48 -16.26
C ALA A 119 6.59 -23.97 -14.81
N GLU A 120 6.81 -24.84 -13.81
CA GLU A 120 6.86 -24.43 -12.40
C GLU A 120 8.00 -23.45 -12.09
N GLN A 121 9.11 -23.51 -12.82
CA GLN A 121 10.29 -22.66 -12.63
C GLN A 121 10.29 -21.42 -13.55
N SER A 122 9.30 -21.30 -14.44
CA SER A 122 9.33 -20.36 -15.55
C SER A 122 8.59 -19.04 -15.29
N TRP A 123 8.01 -18.85 -14.10
CA TRP A 123 7.26 -17.63 -13.76
C TRP A 123 7.92 -16.85 -12.61
N GLN A 124 7.74 -15.55 -12.60
CA GLN A 124 8.18 -14.62 -11.56
C GLN A 124 7.00 -13.70 -11.21
N PHE A 125 6.85 -13.42 -9.92
CA PHE A 125 5.76 -12.57 -9.41
C PHE A 125 6.29 -11.48 -8.49
N MET A 126 5.71 -10.30 -8.62
CA MET A 126 6.01 -9.18 -7.75
C MET A 126 4.77 -8.32 -7.51
N ARG A 127 4.69 -7.73 -6.31
CA ARG A 127 3.70 -6.70 -5.99
C ARG A 127 4.41 -5.41 -5.63
N LEU A 128 3.81 -4.30 -6.02
CA LEU A 128 4.22 -2.95 -5.67
C LEU A 128 2.99 -2.22 -5.17
N PHE A 129 3.09 -1.67 -3.98
CA PHE A 129 2.00 -0.96 -3.33
C PHE A 129 2.45 0.45 -2.99
N SER A 130 1.58 1.45 -3.17
CA SER A 130 1.92 2.82 -2.79
C SER A 130 2.27 2.92 -1.30
N GLU A 131 1.71 2.02 -0.49
CA GLU A 131 2.04 1.86 0.93
C GLU A 131 3.53 1.57 1.21
N ASP A 132 4.27 1.03 0.23
CA ASP A 132 5.68 0.64 0.36
C ASP A 132 6.63 1.85 0.36
N TRP A 133 6.26 2.96 -0.31
CA TRP A 133 7.11 4.16 -0.43
C TRP A 133 6.51 5.42 0.17
N ASN A 134 5.24 5.40 0.56
CA ASN A 134 4.61 6.51 1.27
C ASN A 134 4.79 6.41 2.79
N ALA A 135 5.74 5.59 3.26
CA ALA A 135 6.19 5.51 4.64
C ALA A 135 7.65 5.92 4.77
N PRO A 136 8.10 6.39 5.95
CA PRO A 136 9.49 6.72 6.18
C PRO A 136 10.40 5.52 5.84
N PRO A 137 11.41 5.70 4.96
CA PRO A 137 12.28 4.60 4.57
C PRO A 137 13.14 4.14 5.75
N PRO A 138 13.55 2.87 5.79
CA PRO A 138 14.46 2.38 6.81
C PRO A 138 15.80 3.14 6.72
N MET A 139 16.35 3.54 7.87
CA MET A 139 17.61 4.30 7.92
C MET A 139 18.86 3.42 7.95
N LEU A 140 18.70 2.11 8.19
CA LEU A 140 19.79 1.14 8.31
C LEU A 140 19.49 -0.06 7.44
N HIS A 141 20.50 -0.54 6.74
CA HIS A 141 20.40 -1.58 5.73
C HIS A 141 21.48 -2.64 5.95
N MET A 142 21.22 -3.88 5.54
CA MET A 142 22.22 -4.95 5.55
C MET A 142 22.84 -5.06 4.17
N PHE A 143 24.17 -4.96 4.08
CA PHE A 143 24.88 -5.15 2.81
C PHE A 143 25.53 -6.52 2.76
N ILE A 144 24.91 -7.44 2.03
CA ILE A 144 25.33 -8.84 1.95
C ILE A 144 26.50 -8.99 0.97
N GLU A 145 27.45 -9.88 1.28
CA GLU A 145 28.49 -10.30 0.35
C GLU A 145 27.86 -11.07 -0.82
N SER A 146 27.96 -10.51 -2.04
CA SER A 146 27.31 -11.06 -3.23
C SER A 146 27.97 -12.34 -3.75
N LYS A 147 29.21 -12.60 -3.36
CA LYS A 147 29.97 -13.81 -3.72
C LYS A 147 30.61 -14.44 -2.46
N PRO A 148 29.81 -15.01 -1.56
CA PRO A 148 30.34 -15.62 -0.35
C PRO A 148 31.19 -16.85 -0.68
N HIS A 149 32.19 -17.15 0.16
CA HIS A 149 32.97 -18.39 0.03
C HIS A 149 32.13 -19.66 0.26
N GLY A 150 31.09 -19.58 1.10
CA GLY A 150 30.18 -20.68 1.38
C GLY A 150 29.00 -20.74 0.41
N ALA A 151 28.29 -21.87 0.40
CA ALA A 151 27.12 -22.07 -0.48
C ALA A 151 25.88 -21.22 -0.12
N ARG A 152 25.91 -20.50 1.01
CA ARG A 152 24.79 -19.68 1.48
C ARG A 152 25.26 -18.25 1.71
N LEU A 153 24.37 -17.30 1.41
CA LEU A 153 24.53 -15.91 1.83
C LEU A 153 24.54 -15.84 3.36
N GLN A 154 25.30 -14.90 3.90
CA GLN A 154 25.47 -14.71 5.33
C GLN A 154 24.99 -13.31 5.71
N LYS A 155 24.51 -13.18 6.94
CA LYS A 155 24.20 -11.87 7.49
C LYS A 155 25.52 -11.12 7.70
N PRO A 156 25.62 -9.85 7.28
CA PRO A 156 26.81 -9.06 7.54
C PRO A 156 26.94 -8.77 9.04
N ASP A 157 28.19 -8.60 9.49
CA ASP A 157 28.49 -8.16 10.86
C ASP A 157 28.24 -6.66 11.06
N ASP A 158 28.08 -5.91 9.96
CA ASP A 158 27.82 -4.48 9.94
C ASP A 158 26.52 -4.12 9.22
N PHE A 159 26.07 -2.90 9.47
CA PHE A 159 24.97 -2.27 8.75
C PHE A 159 25.52 -1.10 7.94
N PHE A 160 24.79 -0.66 6.92
CA PHE A 160 25.11 0.58 6.22
C PHE A 160 23.93 1.53 6.18
N ARG A 161 24.24 2.80 6.00
CA ARG A 161 23.29 3.88 5.77
C ARG A 161 23.83 4.89 4.77
N VAL A 162 22.95 5.73 4.26
CA VAL A 162 23.36 6.99 3.62
C VAL A 162 23.81 7.97 4.71
N SER A 163 24.91 8.69 4.48
CA SER A 163 25.40 9.70 5.42
C SER A 163 24.34 10.79 5.64
N SER A 164 24.36 11.47 6.80
CA SER A 164 23.39 12.53 7.09
C SER A 164 23.41 13.70 6.08
N SER A 165 24.53 13.89 5.38
CA SER A 165 24.68 14.87 4.30
C SER A 165 24.13 14.39 2.94
N GLY A 166 23.76 13.12 2.82
CA GLY A 166 23.38 12.48 1.56
C GLY A 166 24.54 12.15 0.63
N ASN A 167 25.79 12.50 0.99
CA ASN A 167 26.94 12.53 0.07
C ASN A 167 27.95 11.38 0.22
N GLY A 168 27.55 10.31 0.91
CA GLY A 168 28.38 9.13 1.11
C GLY A 168 27.60 7.94 1.68
N ILE A 169 28.27 6.80 1.66
CA ILE A 169 27.81 5.54 2.27
C ILE A 169 28.63 5.32 3.54
N GLU A 170 27.94 5.08 4.66
CA GLU A 170 28.55 4.82 5.96
C GLU A 170 28.24 3.39 6.41
N PHE A 171 29.28 2.62 6.74
CA PHE A 171 29.17 1.32 7.38
C PHE A 171 29.35 1.46 8.89
N LEU A 172 28.50 0.78 9.66
CA LEU A 172 28.36 0.91 11.10
C LEU A 172 28.50 -0.46 11.76
N THR A 173 29.41 -0.56 12.72
CA THR A 173 29.57 -1.77 13.53
C THR A 173 28.56 -1.74 14.68
N PRO A 174 27.53 -2.61 14.71
CA PRO A 174 26.44 -2.56 15.69
C PRO A 174 26.91 -2.72 17.13
N ARG A 175 28.02 -3.43 17.37
CA ARG A 175 28.60 -3.60 18.72
C ARG A 175 29.12 -2.28 19.31
N GLU A 176 29.71 -1.41 18.50
CA GLU A 176 30.37 -0.18 18.96
C GLU A 176 29.61 1.09 18.61
N GLY A 177 28.64 1.01 17.69
CA GLY A 177 27.94 2.18 17.15
C GLY A 177 28.85 3.13 16.37
N LYS A 178 30.04 2.68 15.96
CA LYS A 178 31.03 3.49 15.24
C LYS A 178 30.96 3.26 13.74
N VAL A 179 31.32 4.30 12.99
CA VAL A 179 31.49 4.24 11.54
C VAL A 179 32.83 3.58 11.21
N ASP A 180 32.82 2.59 10.33
CA ASP A 180 34.04 2.08 9.68
C ASP A 180 34.43 3.03 8.55
N SER A 181 35.32 3.97 8.86
CA SER A 181 35.78 4.99 7.92
C SER A 181 36.47 4.42 6.67
N LEU A 182 37.17 3.29 6.78
CA LEU A 182 37.89 2.69 5.67
C LEU A 182 36.93 2.05 4.67
N LYS A 183 36.00 1.21 5.17
CA LYS A 183 34.97 0.57 4.34
C LYS A 183 34.04 1.63 3.71
N SER A 184 33.57 2.59 4.51
CA SER A 184 32.73 3.71 4.07
C SER A 184 33.38 4.53 2.94
N SER A 185 34.66 4.87 3.09
CA SER A 185 35.41 5.60 2.07
C SER A 185 35.67 4.78 0.81
N SER A 186 35.83 3.45 0.94
CA SER A 186 35.98 2.55 -0.21
C SER A 186 34.73 2.54 -1.09
N PHE A 187 33.57 2.28 -0.49
CA PHE A 187 32.28 2.25 -1.19
C PHE A 187 31.90 3.60 -1.79
N THR A 188 32.09 4.69 -1.04
CA THR A 188 31.79 6.04 -1.54
C THR A 188 32.68 6.41 -2.74
N ARG A 189 33.96 6.03 -2.73
CA ARG A 189 34.86 6.26 -3.87
C ARG A 189 34.50 5.39 -5.07
N ALA A 190 34.12 4.14 -4.87
CA ALA A 190 33.72 3.25 -5.95
C ALA A 190 32.47 3.77 -6.69
N LEU A 191 31.48 4.30 -5.97
CA LEU A 191 30.32 4.97 -6.57
C LEU A 191 30.74 6.18 -7.42
N ARG A 192 31.58 7.07 -6.88
CA ARG A 192 32.07 8.24 -7.65
C ARG A 192 32.87 7.82 -8.89
N ALA A 193 33.71 6.78 -8.78
CA ALA A 193 34.47 6.23 -9.89
C ALA A 193 33.56 5.64 -10.98
N ALA A 194 32.41 5.07 -10.61
CA ALA A 194 31.38 4.62 -11.55
C ALA A 194 30.59 5.78 -12.20
N GLY A 195 30.80 7.02 -11.75
CA GLY A 195 30.13 8.22 -12.25
C GLY A 195 28.88 8.63 -11.46
N PHE A 196 28.70 8.13 -10.24
CA PHE A 196 27.57 8.49 -9.36
C PHE A 196 27.65 9.95 -8.91
N VAL A 197 26.54 10.69 -9.04
CA VAL A 197 26.44 12.09 -8.60
C VAL A 197 25.52 12.21 -7.39
N PHE A 198 26.14 12.30 -6.21
CA PHE A 198 25.44 12.55 -4.95
C PHE A 198 24.60 13.84 -4.96
N PRO A 199 23.54 13.95 -4.12
CA PRO A 199 23.13 13.01 -3.08
C PRO A 199 22.49 11.71 -3.59
N VAL A 200 22.40 10.71 -2.70
CA VAL A 200 21.56 9.51 -2.92
C VAL A 200 20.09 9.93 -2.84
N MET A 201 19.32 9.64 -3.89
CA MET A 201 17.90 9.99 -3.98
C MET A 201 16.98 8.89 -3.49
N GLU A 202 17.34 7.64 -3.79
CA GLU A 202 16.61 6.45 -3.36
C GLU A 202 17.55 5.24 -3.39
N LEU A 203 17.28 4.22 -2.58
CA LEU A 203 18.00 2.95 -2.61
C LEU A 203 17.08 1.76 -2.31
N GLY A 204 17.28 0.68 -3.03
CA GLY A 204 16.54 -0.57 -2.85
C GLY A 204 17.47 -1.76 -2.79
N GLY A 205 17.17 -2.72 -1.92
CA GLY A 205 17.91 -3.97 -1.81
C GLY A 205 17.10 -5.00 -1.03
N ASN A 206 17.47 -6.27 -1.16
CA ASN A 206 16.80 -7.36 -0.47
C ASN A 206 17.72 -7.91 0.64
N PRO A 207 17.43 -7.65 1.92
CA PRO A 207 18.28 -8.08 3.04
C PRO A 207 18.12 -9.58 3.40
N ASP A 208 17.33 -10.35 2.66
CA ASP A 208 17.12 -11.78 2.93
C ASP A 208 18.34 -12.62 2.54
N VAL A 209 18.84 -13.45 3.45
CA VAL A 209 19.96 -14.38 3.19
C VAL A 209 19.50 -15.75 2.66
N ARG A 210 18.19 -15.99 2.60
CA ARG A 210 17.61 -17.25 2.07
C ARG A 210 17.49 -17.26 0.54
N LYS A 211 17.69 -16.11 -0.10
CA LYS A 211 17.72 -16.00 -1.57
C LYS A 211 18.94 -16.74 -2.14
N ARG A 212 18.83 -17.14 -3.41
CA ARG A 212 19.84 -17.97 -4.09
C ARG A 212 21.13 -17.20 -4.41
N TYR A 213 21.00 -15.90 -4.68
CA TYR A 213 22.11 -14.99 -4.98
C TYR A 213 21.73 -13.59 -4.50
N ASP A 214 22.72 -12.72 -4.34
CA ASP A 214 22.53 -11.34 -3.94
C ASP A 214 22.85 -10.39 -5.11
N ALA A 215 21.86 -9.57 -5.48
CA ALA A 215 22.02 -8.57 -6.54
C ALA A 215 22.69 -7.28 -6.04
N GLY A 216 23.00 -7.20 -4.74
CA GLY A 216 23.42 -5.99 -4.06
C GLY A 216 22.27 -4.99 -3.89
N TYR A 217 22.64 -3.71 -3.84
CA TYR A 217 21.71 -2.60 -3.77
C TYR A 217 21.66 -1.84 -5.09
N PHE A 218 20.46 -1.40 -5.45
CA PHE A 218 20.24 -0.45 -6.52
C PHE A 218 20.07 0.93 -5.92
N ILE A 219 20.89 1.89 -6.33
CA ILE A 219 20.99 3.22 -5.74
C ILE A 219 20.80 4.25 -6.85
N ALA A 220 19.90 5.20 -6.63
CA ALA A 220 19.64 6.31 -7.53
C ALA A 220 20.41 7.56 -7.11
N ASP A 221 21.00 8.22 -8.09
CA ASP A 221 21.74 9.47 -7.91
C ASP A 221 20.87 10.71 -8.18
N SER A 222 21.41 11.89 -7.87
CA SER A 222 20.72 13.18 -8.07
C SER A 222 20.49 13.57 -9.54
N LYS A 223 21.08 12.82 -10.48
CA LYS A 223 20.88 13.00 -11.91
C LYS A 223 19.88 11.99 -12.47
N GLY A 224 19.28 11.13 -11.65
CA GLY A 224 18.31 10.13 -12.10
C GLY A 224 18.96 8.93 -12.78
N PHE A 225 20.25 8.66 -12.55
CA PHE A 225 20.87 7.41 -12.94
C PHE A 225 20.77 6.37 -11.82
N LEU A 226 20.49 5.13 -12.22
CA LEU A 226 20.49 3.99 -11.31
C LEU A 226 21.84 3.28 -11.37
N PHE A 227 22.35 2.86 -10.22
CA PHE A 227 23.59 2.13 -10.08
C PHE A 227 23.35 0.85 -9.29
N GLN A 228 23.90 -0.26 -9.77
CA GLN A 228 24.03 -1.48 -9.00
C GLN A 228 25.33 -1.41 -8.18
N MET A 229 25.20 -1.51 -6.86
CA MET A 229 26.29 -1.56 -5.89
C MET A 229 26.30 -2.94 -5.23
N GLN A 230 27.39 -3.69 -5.39
CA GLN A 230 27.59 -5.03 -4.82
C GLN A 230 28.83 -5.05 -3.93
N MET A 231 28.88 -6.02 -3.02
CA MET A 231 30.12 -6.45 -2.37
C MET A 231 30.55 -7.74 -3.04
N VAL A 232 31.78 -7.79 -3.55
CA VAL A 232 32.35 -8.99 -4.15
C VAL A 232 33.71 -9.23 -3.52
N ASP A 233 33.86 -10.35 -2.84
CA ASP A 233 35.09 -10.72 -2.13
C ASP A 233 35.55 -9.58 -1.16
N GLY A 234 34.59 -8.97 -0.45
CA GLY A 234 34.78 -7.86 0.48
C GLY A 234 34.99 -6.48 -0.16
N GLN A 235 35.02 -6.39 -1.49
CA GLN A 235 35.30 -5.14 -2.21
C GLN A 235 34.05 -4.55 -2.89
N PRO A 236 33.93 -3.22 -2.99
CA PRO A 236 32.83 -2.59 -3.70
C PRO A 236 32.92 -2.80 -5.21
N SER A 237 31.82 -3.23 -5.82
CA SER A 237 31.61 -3.25 -7.27
C SER A 237 30.42 -2.36 -7.62
N CYS A 238 30.64 -1.30 -8.39
CA CYS A 238 29.61 -0.33 -8.74
C CYS A 238 29.46 -0.25 -10.27
N ARG A 239 28.22 -0.34 -10.76
CA ARG A 239 27.92 -0.25 -12.20
C ARG A 239 26.70 0.62 -12.44
N ARG A 240 26.83 1.57 -13.36
CA ARG A 240 25.70 2.37 -13.86
C ARG A 240 24.80 1.56 -14.79
N LEU A 241 23.49 1.72 -14.65
CA LEU A 241 22.48 1.20 -15.55
C LEU A 241 21.98 2.33 -16.48
N GLN A 242 21.57 1.94 -17.68
CA GLN A 242 20.97 2.83 -18.68
C GLN A 242 19.56 2.35 -19.02
N PRO A 243 18.67 3.23 -19.52
CA PRO A 243 18.83 4.68 -19.66
C PRO A 243 18.77 5.43 -18.32
N GLN A 244 18.87 6.76 -18.38
CA GLN A 244 18.48 7.63 -17.26
C GLN A 244 17.00 7.44 -16.97
N ILE A 245 16.61 7.51 -15.71
CA ILE A 245 15.22 7.52 -15.29
C ILE A 245 14.69 8.95 -15.44
N SER A 246 13.55 9.09 -16.12
CA SER A 246 12.81 10.35 -16.17
C SER A 246 11.85 10.43 -14.99
N GLY A 247 11.72 11.61 -14.38
CA GLY A 247 10.84 11.84 -13.24
C GLY A 247 11.50 11.62 -11.88
N LYS A 248 10.75 11.90 -10.82
CA LYS A 248 11.20 11.69 -9.44
C LYS A 248 11.05 10.21 -9.09
N ILE A 249 12.15 9.59 -8.67
CA ILE A 249 12.15 8.20 -8.19
C ILE A 249 11.48 8.17 -6.81
N ARG A 250 10.50 7.29 -6.66
CA ARG A 250 9.72 7.10 -5.43
C ARG A 250 10.10 5.83 -4.70
N TYR A 251 10.44 4.77 -5.43
CA TYR A 251 10.76 3.49 -4.84
C TYR A 251 11.63 2.63 -5.75
N ILE A 252 12.50 1.84 -5.13
CA ILE A 252 13.27 0.79 -5.81
C ILE A 252 12.98 -0.52 -5.10
N ALA A 253 12.23 -1.38 -5.77
CA ALA A 253 11.86 -2.68 -5.27
C ALA A 253 12.81 -3.74 -5.83
N VAL A 254 13.42 -4.55 -4.98
CA VAL A 254 14.38 -5.60 -5.38
C VAL A 254 13.88 -6.96 -4.91
N ASN A 255 13.82 -7.92 -5.82
CA ASN A 255 13.42 -9.28 -5.55
C ASN A 255 14.18 -10.25 -6.47
N GLU A 256 15.24 -10.85 -5.93
CA GLU A 256 16.04 -11.85 -6.62
C GLU A 256 15.25 -13.14 -6.81
N HIS A 257 14.85 -13.37 -8.06
CA HIS A 257 14.10 -14.55 -8.45
C HIS A 257 15.00 -15.57 -9.15
N HIS A 258 14.68 -16.86 -9.02
CA HIS A 258 15.44 -17.96 -9.64
C HIS A 258 15.36 -17.96 -11.18
N ARG A 259 14.31 -17.35 -11.74
CA ARG A 259 14.13 -17.16 -13.19
C ARG A 259 15.13 -16.16 -13.80
N GLU A 260 15.65 -15.25 -12.97
CA GLU A 260 16.65 -14.26 -13.38
C GLU A 260 16.23 -13.35 -14.56
N GLU A 261 14.93 -13.03 -14.65
CA GLU A 261 14.40 -12.12 -15.67
C GLU A 261 14.58 -10.65 -15.24
N PHE A 262 14.09 -10.33 -14.03
CA PHE A 262 14.21 -9.00 -13.43
C PHE A 262 14.88 -9.08 -12.06
N PHE A 263 15.77 -8.14 -11.77
CA PHE A 263 16.20 -7.88 -10.40
C PHE A 263 15.11 -7.21 -9.56
N GLY A 264 14.17 -6.53 -10.21
CA GLY A 264 13.12 -5.75 -9.56
C GLY A 264 12.61 -4.61 -10.43
N PHE A 265 12.01 -3.60 -9.79
CA PHE A 265 11.39 -2.47 -10.47
C PHE A 265 11.72 -1.14 -9.80
N VAL A 266 11.71 -0.06 -10.58
CA VAL A 266 11.81 1.32 -10.10
C VAL A 266 10.50 2.04 -10.42
N ALA A 267 9.85 2.56 -9.39
CA ALA A 267 8.67 3.41 -9.53
C ALA A 267 9.09 4.89 -9.47
N THR A 268 8.63 5.67 -10.44
CA THR A 268 8.66 7.14 -10.41
C THR A 268 7.27 7.66 -10.08
N ASP A 269 7.05 8.97 -10.07
CA ASP A 269 5.70 9.53 -9.94
C ASP A 269 4.76 9.08 -11.08
N ASP A 270 5.32 8.83 -12.28
CA ASP A 270 4.60 8.75 -13.55
C ASP A 270 4.95 7.54 -14.42
N ALA A 271 5.87 6.67 -13.97
CA ALA A 271 6.32 5.52 -14.74
C ALA A 271 6.83 4.37 -13.86
N LEU A 272 6.89 3.19 -14.48
CA LEU A 272 7.51 2.01 -13.89
C LEU A 272 8.59 1.46 -14.83
N TYR A 273 9.76 1.16 -14.27
CA TYR A 273 10.89 0.60 -15.01
C TYR A 273 11.25 -0.77 -14.44
N ALA A 274 11.39 -1.78 -15.29
CA ALA A 274 11.99 -3.06 -14.91
C ALA A 274 13.51 -2.95 -14.91
N ILE A 275 14.14 -3.51 -13.88
CA ILE A 275 15.59 -3.68 -13.82
C ILE A 275 15.92 -5.05 -14.45
N MET A 276 16.23 -5.05 -15.74
CA MET A 276 16.49 -6.27 -16.50
C MET A 276 17.79 -6.91 -16.04
N GLN A 277 17.74 -8.18 -15.63
CA GLN A 277 18.89 -8.85 -15.04
C GLN A 277 19.93 -9.25 -16.08
N LYS A 278 19.51 -9.87 -17.19
CA LYS A 278 20.42 -10.35 -18.25
C LYS A 278 21.10 -9.19 -18.96
N GLU A 279 20.34 -8.19 -19.39
CA GLU A 279 20.90 -7.05 -20.11
C GLU A 279 21.49 -5.97 -19.20
N ARG A 280 21.25 -6.05 -17.89
CA ARG A 280 21.70 -5.07 -16.89
C ARG A 280 21.38 -3.64 -17.30
N ARG A 281 20.11 -3.42 -17.67
CA ARG A 281 19.56 -2.14 -18.14
C ARG A 281 18.15 -1.96 -17.62
N LEU A 282 17.67 -0.72 -17.67
CA LEU A 282 16.29 -0.38 -17.37
C LEU A 282 15.44 -0.50 -18.65
N LYS A 283 14.25 -1.05 -18.52
CA LYS A 283 13.21 -0.99 -19.56
C LYS A 283 11.94 -0.42 -18.94
N GLN A 284 11.45 0.68 -19.49
CA GLN A 284 10.16 1.25 -19.07
C GLN A 284 9.03 0.32 -19.49
N LEU A 285 8.10 0.03 -18.57
CA LEU A 285 6.90 -0.72 -18.90
C LEU A 285 5.92 0.23 -19.60
N PRO A 286 5.19 -0.24 -20.63
CA PRO A 286 4.19 0.55 -21.34
C PRO A 286 2.90 0.65 -20.52
N ILE A 287 2.97 1.11 -19.28
CA ILE A 287 1.81 1.42 -18.45
C ILE A 287 1.35 2.82 -18.86
N GLY A 288 0.06 3.00 -19.15
CA GLY A 288 -0.46 4.23 -19.73
C GLY A 288 -0.37 5.40 -18.76
N LYS A 289 -1.43 5.62 -17.98
CA LYS A 289 -1.40 6.57 -16.86
C LYS A 289 -0.94 5.83 -15.62
N PHE A 290 0.21 6.21 -15.08
CA PHE A 290 0.73 5.69 -13.82
C PHE A 290 0.65 6.78 -12.76
N ASP A 291 0.14 6.42 -11.58
CA ASP A 291 0.06 7.30 -10.41
C ASP A 291 0.62 6.53 -9.22
N ALA A 292 1.79 6.94 -8.73
CA ALA A 292 2.47 6.27 -7.63
C ALA A 292 1.71 6.32 -6.29
N ASP A 293 0.77 7.24 -6.08
CA ASP A 293 0.11 7.41 -4.80
C ASP A 293 -1.19 6.59 -4.69
N ALA A 294 -1.83 6.29 -5.82
CA ALA A 294 -3.06 5.52 -5.89
C ALA A 294 -2.85 4.06 -6.33
N LEU A 295 -1.62 3.52 -6.27
CA LEU A 295 -1.30 2.26 -6.95
C LEU A 295 -1.32 1.03 -6.03
N ARG A 296 -2.06 -0.01 -6.46
CA ARG A 296 -1.70 -1.40 -6.18
C ARG A 296 -1.43 -2.11 -7.49
N LEU A 297 -0.21 -2.63 -7.61
CA LEU A 297 0.26 -3.22 -8.85
C LEU A 297 0.79 -4.62 -8.60
N ALA A 298 0.36 -5.56 -9.43
CA ALA A 298 0.84 -6.93 -9.44
C ALA A 298 1.43 -7.26 -10.82
N ILE A 299 2.64 -7.83 -10.84
CA ILE A 299 3.34 -8.22 -12.07
C ILE A 299 3.52 -9.71 -12.04
N TRP A 300 2.95 -10.38 -13.02
CA TRP A 300 3.18 -11.78 -13.32
C TRP A 300 3.97 -11.88 -14.61
N SER A 301 5.05 -12.63 -14.63
CA SER A 301 5.86 -12.80 -15.83
C SER A 301 6.25 -14.24 -15.97
N ASP A 302 5.88 -14.86 -17.08
CA ASP A 302 6.34 -16.18 -17.52
C ASP A 302 7.19 -16.06 -18.79
N ILE A 303 7.59 -17.21 -19.34
CA ILE A 303 8.43 -17.28 -20.55
C ILE A 303 7.75 -16.75 -21.82
N LEU A 304 6.41 -16.68 -21.86
CA LEU A 304 5.64 -16.21 -23.01
C LEU A 304 5.21 -14.75 -22.83
N TYR A 305 4.76 -14.38 -21.64
CA TYR A 305 4.13 -13.08 -21.40
C TYR A 305 4.51 -12.49 -20.04
N THR A 306 4.56 -11.16 -20.01
CA THR A 306 4.47 -10.38 -18.77
C THR A 306 3.08 -9.76 -18.72
N SER A 307 2.42 -9.82 -17.58
CA SER A 307 1.13 -9.20 -17.34
C SER A 307 1.20 -8.33 -16.09
N VAL A 308 0.71 -7.11 -16.22
CA VAL A 308 0.62 -6.14 -15.14
C VAL A 308 -0.85 -5.91 -14.83
N PHE A 309 -1.20 -5.97 -13.56
CA PHE A 309 -2.53 -5.70 -13.02
C PHE A 309 -2.45 -4.48 -12.14
N ILE A 310 -3.27 -3.49 -12.45
CA ILE A 310 -3.28 -2.19 -11.79
C ILE A 310 -4.66 -2.00 -11.18
N GLU A 311 -4.67 -1.81 -9.87
CA GLU A 311 -5.83 -1.38 -9.10
C GLU A 311 -5.55 0.02 -8.60
N SER A 312 -6.58 0.87 -8.60
CA SER A 312 -6.51 2.23 -8.05
C SER A 312 -7.42 2.40 -6.85
N PRO A 313 -7.05 1.93 -5.65
CA PRO A 313 -7.94 1.92 -4.49
C PRO A 313 -8.48 3.31 -4.16
N GLY A 314 -9.75 3.39 -3.75
CA GLY A 314 -10.34 4.61 -3.20
C GLY A 314 -10.85 5.64 -4.21
N MET A 315 -10.65 5.42 -5.51
CA MET A 315 -11.29 6.22 -6.57
C MET A 315 -12.65 5.60 -6.94
N PRO A 316 -13.77 6.33 -6.89
CA PRO A 316 -15.06 5.80 -7.32
C PRO A 316 -15.00 5.37 -8.79
N GLY A 317 -15.23 4.08 -9.08
CA GLY A 317 -15.15 3.53 -10.44
C GLY A 317 -13.76 2.99 -10.85
N SER A 318 -12.84 2.83 -9.90
CA SER A 318 -11.54 2.18 -10.13
C SER A 318 -11.71 0.69 -10.38
N GLY A 319 -11.76 0.34 -11.67
CA GLY A 319 -11.64 -1.05 -12.11
C GLY A 319 -10.23 -1.61 -11.94
N ILE A 320 -10.07 -2.87 -12.31
CA ILE A 320 -8.74 -3.47 -12.48
C ILE A 320 -8.34 -3.33 -13.95
N GLU A 321 -7.23 -2.64 -14.23
CA GLU A 321 -6.60 -2.62 -15.56
C GLU A 321 -5.60 -3.77 -15.67
N GLY A 322 -5.73 -4.58 -16.71
CA GLY A 322 -4.81 -5.64 -17.10
C GLY A 322 -4.08 -5.25 -18.38
N ILE A 323 -2.75 -5.38 -18.36
CA ILE A 323 -1.90 -5.15 -19.53
C ILE A 323 -1.04 -6.39 -19.72
N ALA A 324 -1.25 -7.11 -20.82
CA ALA A 324 -0.44 -8.25 -21.21
C ALA A 324 0.55 -7.82 -22.28
N MET A 325 1.81 -8.23 -22.15
CA MET A 325 2.91 -7.86 -23.01
C MET A 325 3.83 -9.06 -23.26
N THR A 326 4.53 -9.03 -24.38
CA THR A 326 5.64 -9.95 -24.66
C THR A 326 6.82 -9.73 -23.71
N PRO A 327 7.84 -10.62 -23.66
CA PRO A 327 9.02 -10.41 -22.82
C PRO A 327 9.81 -9.13 -23.14
N ASP A 328 9.69 -8.62 -24.37
CA ASP A 328 10.24 -7.32 -24.78
C ASP A 328 9.31 -6.12 -24.51
N PHE A 329 8.29 -6.30 -23.68
CA PHE A 329 7.30 -5.29 -23.30
C PHE A 329 6.52 -4.70 -24.48
N LYS A 330 6.36 -5.42 -25.59
CA LYS A 330 5.37 -5.06 -26.61
C LYS A 330 3.99 -5.48 -26.12
N VAL A 331 3.06 -4.52 -26.03
CA VAL A 331 1.68 -4.76 -25.58
C VAL A 331 0.96 -5.69 -26.56
N VAL A 332 0.34 -6.73 -26.02
CA VAL A 332 -0.45 -7.73 -26.74
C VAL A 332 -1.94 -7.52 -26.48
N ARG A 333 -2.33 -7.24 -25.23
CA ARG A 333 -3.72 -7.04 -24.83
C ARG A 333 -3.81 -6.01 -23.71
N ARG A 334 -4.86 -5.19 -23.74
CA ARG A 334 -5.31 -4.37 -22.61
C ARG A 334 -6.76 -4.69 -22.32
N TYR A 335 -7.11 -4.75 -21.05
CA TYR A 335 -8.48 -4.95 -20.62
C TYR A 335 -8.71 -4.20 -19.32
N VAL A 336 -9.91 -3.66 -19.14
CA VAL A 336 -10.31 -2.97 -17.92
C VAL A 336 -11.60 -3.62 -17.44
N GLN A 337 -11.53 -4.25 -16.28
CA GLN A 337 -12.70 -4.75 -15.60
C GLN A 337 -13.23 -3.65 -14.69
N ALA A 338 -14.40 -3.10 -15.01
CA ALA A 338 -15.03 -2.08 -14.20
C ALA A 338 -15.30 -2.59 -12.78
N GLN A 339 -15.22 -1.67 -11.81
CA GLN A 339 -15.63 -1.93 -10.43
C GLN A 339 -17.10 -2.34 -10.38
N ASP A 340 -17.44 -3.24 -9.46
CA ASP A 340 -18.83 -3.60 -9.17
C ASP A 340 -19.64 -2.34 -8.80
N SER A 341 -20.65 -2.03 -9.60
CA SER A 341 -21.48 -0.83 -9.45
C SER A 341 -22.29 -0.86 -8.15
N ASP A 342 -22.71 -2.03 -7.70
CA ASP A 342 -23.51 -2.21 -6.49
C ASP A 342 -22.65 -2.00 -5.24
N TYR A 343 -21.42 -2.50 -5.26
CA TYR A 343 -20.42 -2.23 -4.23
C TYR A 343 -20.08 -0.74 -4.16
N ALA A 344 -19.76 -0.12 -5.30
CA ALA A 344 -19.43 1.30 -5.37
C ALA A 344 -20.60 2.20 -4.90
N GLY A 345 -21.83 1.88 -5.30
CA GLY A 345 -23.04 2.57 -4.85
C GLY A 345 -23.27 2.42 -3.35
N SER A 346 -23.02 1.23 -2.81
CA SER A 346 -23.14 0.97 -1.36
C SER A 346 -22.09 1.73 -0.56
N MET A 347 -20.83 1.74 -1.00
CA MET A 347 -19.76 2.51 -0.36
C MET A 347 -20.04 4.01 -0.38
N ARG A 348 -20.56 4.58 -1.48
CA ARG A 348 -20.97 6.00 -1.53
C ARG A 348 -22.06 6.32 -0.51
N ARG A 349 -23.07 5.47 -0.39
CA ARG A 349 -24.14 5.66 0.61
C ARG A 349 -23.61 5.60 2.04
N LEU A 350 -22.70 4.66 2.32
CA LEU A 350 -22.05 4.55 3.62
C LEU A 350 -21.19 5.77 3.93
N ASP A 351 -20.44 6.29 2.97
CA ASP A 351 -19.66 7.52 3.15
C ASP A 351 -20.54 8.75 3.42
N THR A 352 -21.67 8.89 2.74
CA THR A 352 -22.66 9.94 3.03
C THR A 352 -23.20 9.82 4.47
N ILE A 353 -23.54 8.60 4.91
CA ILE A 353 -24.01 8.36 6.29
C ILE A 353 -22.90 8.67 7.31
N ALA A 354 -21.66 8.24 7.05
CA ALA A 354 -20.51 8.55 7.89
C ALA A 354 -20.29 10.05 8.00
N SER A 355 -20.37 10.78 6.88
CA SER A 355 -20.24 12.24 6.82
C SER A 355 -21.33 12.96 7.61
N PHE A 356 -22.55 12.43 7.63
CA PHE A 356 -23.66 12.95 8.44
C PHE A 356 -23.48 12.69 9.94
N LEU A 357 -23.08 11.48 10.33
CA LEU A 357 -22.94 11.08 11.74
C LEU A 357 -21.68 11.66 12.38
N PHE A 358 -20.61 11.79 11.60
CA PHE A 358 -19.27 12.21 12.02
C PHE A 358 -18.80 13.38 11.13
N PRO A 359 -19.30 14.61 11.36
CA PRO A 359 -18.97 15.76 10.52
C PRO A 359 -17.47 16.07 10.44
N LEU A 360 -16.78 16.00 11.59
CA LEU A 360 -15.32 16.00 11.67
C LEU A 360 -14.82 14.57 11.89
N GLN A 361 -14.05 14.06 10.93
CA GLN A 361 -13.48 12.73 10.96
C GLN A 361 -12.00 12.82 11.34
N ILE A 362 -11.62 12.03 12.35
CA ILE A 362 -10.22 11.84 12.73
C ILE A 362 -9.81 10.44 12.29
N VAL A 363 -9.01 10.37 11.24
CA VAL A 363 -8.55 9.11 10.65
C VAL A 363 -7.09 8.87 10.98
N SER A 364 -6.76 7.61 11.28
CA SER A 364 -5.38 7.16 11.44
C SER A 364 -4.96 6.45 10.15
N GLY A 365 -4.21 7.15 9.30
CA GLY A 365 -3.69 6.63 8.04
C GLY A 365 -4.06 7.47 6.82
N ILE A 366 -3.17 7.42 5.83
CA ILE A 366 -3.35 8.00 4.50
C ILE A 366 -3.62 6.84 3.55
N PRO A 367 -4.64 6.90 2.66
CA PRO A 367 -4.79 5.91 1.60
C PRO A 367 -3.47 5.77 0.83
N GLY A 368 -2.98 4.54 0.68
CA GLY A 368 -1.70 4.30 0.01
C GLY A 368 -0.45 4.63 0.86
N SER A 369 -0.54 4.72 2.19
CA SER A 369 0.61 4.77 3.09
C SER A 369 0.47 3.75 4.22
N SER A 370 1.55 3.01 4.52
CA SER A 370 1.62 2.17 5.73
C SER A 370 1.90 2.98 7.01
N PHE A 371 2.26 4.26 6.88
CA PHE A 371 2.51 5.16 8.00
C PHE A 371 1.20 5.70 8.59
N ARG A 372 1.07 5.58 9.91
CA ARG A 372 -0.12 6.07 10.63
C ARG A 372 0.09 7.50 11.10
N ASP A 373 -0.34 8.43 10.26
CA ASP A 373 -0.51 9.82 10.65
C ASP A 373 -1.96 10.07 11.12
N MET A 374 -2.14 11.00 12.07
CA MET A 374 -3.47 11.42 12.54
C MET A 374 -3.90 12.65 11.78
N ARG A 375 -4.97 12.52 10.98
CA ARG A 375 -5.53 13.65 10.23
C ARG A 375 -6.96 13.90 10.66
N ALA A 376 -7.26 15.18 10.89
CA ALA A 376 -8.61 15.65 11.11
C ALA A 376 -9.09 16.39 9.86
N GLY A 377 -10.22 16.00 9.32
CA GLY A 377 -10.83 16.62 8.14
C GLY A 377 -12.34 16.39 8.11
N PRO A 378 -13.08 17.15 7.27
CA PRO A 378 -14.50 16.87 7.06
C PRO A 378 -14.69 15.50 6.39
N GLY A 379 -15.87 14.91 6.57
CA GLY A 379 -16.29 13.75 5.76
C GLY A 379 -16.30 14.06 4.25
N GLY A 380 -16.24 13.02 3.42
CA GLY A 380 -16.14 13.14 1.96
C GLY A 380 -17.32 13.88 1.31
N ASP A 381 -18.50 13.81 1.91
CA ASP A 381 -19.70 14.52 1.47
C ASP A 381 -19.97 15.77 2.34
N LEU A 382 -19.51 16.93 1.85
CA LEU A 382 -19.63 18.19 2.56
C LEU A 382 -21.10 18.60 2.83
N SER A 383 -22.04 18.19 1.97
CA SER A 383 -23.46 18.50 2.16
C SER A 383 -24.03 17.71 3.34
N ALA A 384 -23.65 16.43 3.47
CA ALA A 384 -24.01 15.58 4.58
C ALA A 384 -23.35 16.05 5.89
N VAL A 385 -22.10 16.50 5.85
CA VAL A 385 -21.38 17.12 6.99
C VAL A 385 -22.20 18.29 7.55
N LEU A 386 -22.60 19.25 6.71
CA LEU A 386 -23.37 20.41 7.14
C LEU A 386 -24.74 20.02 7.70
N ALA A 387 -25.45 19.10 7.03
CA ALA A 387 -26.73 18.60 7.49
C ALA A 387 -26.61 17.91 8.86
N GLY A 388 -25.56 17.10 9.05
CA GLY A 388 -25.25 16.42 10.31
C GLY A 388 -24.97 17.38 11.46
N SER A 389 -24.11 18.38 11.24
CA SER A 389 -23.81 19.42 12.22
C SER A 389 -25.05 20.22 12.63
N VAL A 390 -25.87 20.64 11.66
CA VAL A 390 -27.11 21.39 11.94
C VAL A 390 -28.11 20.53 12.70
N PHE A 391 -28.30 19.28 12.28
CA PHE A 391 -29.22 18.36 12.95
C PHE A 391 -28.77 18.07 14.38
N ALA A 392 -27.48 17.80 14.59
CA ALA A 392 -26.90 17.60 15.91
C ALA A 392 -27.12 18.83 16.82
N LEU A 393 -26.91 20.04 16.29
CA LEU A 393 -27.13 21.28 17.03
C LEU A 393 -28.61 21.45 17.42
N VAL A 394 -29.54 21.21 16.50
CA VAL A 394 -30.99 21.28 16.77
C VAL A 394 -31.41 20.23 17.79
N ALA A 395 -30.90 19.00 17.67
CA ALA A 395 -31.15 17.93 18.62
C ALA A 395 -30.64 18.30 20.02
N PHE A 396 -29.41 18.82 20.11
CA PHE A 396 -28.82 19.29 21.37
C PHE A 396 -29.62 20.43 22.01
N ILE A 397 -30.06 21.42 21.21
CA ILE A 397 -30.92 22.52 21.68
C ILE A 397 -32.27 21.99 22.17
N ARG A 398 -32.88 21.02 21.48
CA ARG A 398 -34.14 20.41 21.93
C ARG A 398 -33.98 19.65 23.23
N VAL A 399 -32.97 18.78 23.36
CA VAL A 399 -32.72 17.98 24.58
C VAL A 399 -32.44 18.88 25.78
N THR A 400 -31.68 19.95 25.59
CA THR A 400 -31.40 20.92 26.66
C THR A 400 -32.64 21.75 27.06
N ARG A 401 -33.59 21.96 26.14
CA ARG A 401 -34.85 22.68 26.40
C ARG A 401 -35.97 21.80 26.94
N SER A 402 -36.03 20.52 26.57
CA SER A 402 -37.18 19.64 26.83
C SER A 402 -37.20 18.96 28.22
N GLY A 403 -36.17 19.16 29.04
CA GLY A 403 -36.30 18.93 30.49
C GLY A 403 -35.51 17.77 31.09
N PHE A 404 -34.19 17.81 31.03
CA PHE A 404 -33.36 16.96 31.91
C PHE A 404 -32.38 17.72 32.81
N ARG A 405 -32.08 19.01 32.55
CA ARG A 405 -31.31 19.92 33.43
C ARG A 405 -31.37 21.36 32.88
N LYS A 406 -32.06 22.28 33.57
CA LYS A 406 -32.08 23.72 33.26
C LYS A 406 -30.78 24.42 33.70
N SER A 407 -29.62 23.92 33.25
CA SER A 407 -28.33 24.57 33.50
C SER A 407 -27.93 25.41 32.28
N VAL A 408 -27.43 26.63 32.51
CA VAL A 408 -26.87 27.48 31.46
C VAL A 408 -25.62 26.77 30.92
N ARG A 409 -25.72 26.25 29.69
CA ARG A 409 -24.62 25.55 29.04
C ARG A 409 -23.55 26.53 28.57
N PRO A 410 -22.25 26.24 28.77
CA PRO A 410 -21.18 27.01 28.17
C PRO A 410 -21.31 27.04 26.65
N TRP A 411 -20.91 28.17 26.04
CA TRP A 411 -20.91 28.32 24.58
C TRP A 411 -20.02 27.28 23.88
N SER A 412 -18.97 26.79 24.56
CA SER A 412 -18.07 25.74 24.08
C SER A 412 -18.78 24.45 23.72
N ASP A 413 -19.85 24.09 24.45
CA ASP A 413 -20.59 22.85 24.23
C ASP A 413 -21.29 22.89 22.85
N TYR A 414 -21.84 24.05 22.46
CA TYR A 414 -22.45 24.25 21.14
C TYR A 414 -21.42 24.22 20.01
N VAL A 415 -20.22 24.75 20.25
CA VAL A 415 -19.12 24.69 19.28
C VAL A 415 -18.66 23.25 19.07
N PHE A 416 -18.49 22.48 20.15
CA PHE A 416 -18.15 21.06 20.03
C PHE A 416 -19.21 20.29 19.26
N VAL A 417 -20.50 20.53 19.51
CA VAL A 417 -21.60 19.89 18.76
C VAL A 417 -21.62 20.32 17.29
N ALA A 418 -21.36 21.58 16.98
CA ALA A 418 -21.30 22.05 15.60
C ALA A 418 -20.15 21.41 14.80
N VAL A 419 -19.01 21.16 15.45
CA VAL A 419 -17.81 20.59 14.81
C VAL A 419 -17.84 19.06 14.77
N PHE A 420 -18.16 18.40 15.87
CA PHE A 420 -18.06 16.94 16.03
C PHE A 420 -19.42 16.23 15.97
N GLY A 421 -20.52 16.96 15.82
CA GLY A 421 -21.85 16.40 15.67
C GLY A 421 -22.30 15.56 16.88
N PHE A 422 -22.84 14.37 16.60
CA PHE A 422 -23.42 13.49 17.62
C PHE A 422 -22.41 12.96 18.64
N VAL A 423 -21.14 12.84 18.25
CA VAL A 423 -20.07 12.37 19.16
C VAL A 423 -19.90 13.34 20.33
N ALA A 424 -19.97 14.65 20.08
CA ALA A 424 -19.91 15.65 21.13
C ALA A 424 -21.13 15.57 22.05
N ILE A 425 -22.34 15.37 21.50
CA ILE A 425 -23.56 15.19 22.32
C ILE A 425 -23.39 14.00 23.27
N ALA A 426 -22.92 12.87 22.77
CA ALA A 426 -22.71 11.67 23.57
C ALA A 426 -21.72 11.91 24.72
N MET A 427 -20.56 12.52 24.44
CA MET A 427 -19.56 12.79 25.49
C MET A 427 -20.04 13.80 26.53
N ILE A 428 -20.75 14.86 26.11
CA ILE A 428 -21.33 15.85 27.03
C ILE A 428 -22.37 15.19 27.95
N LEU A 429 -23.21 14.29 27.41
CA LEU A 429 -24.19 13.56 28.21
C LEU A 429 -23.55 12.55 29.17
N ILE A 430 -22.43 11.92 28.80
CA ILE A 430 -21.67 11.02 29.68
C ILE A 430 -21.03 11.80 30.83
N GLU A 431 -20.39 12.95 30.55
CA GLU A 431 -19.82 13.82 31.58
C GLU A 431 -20.90 14.27 32.58
N ASP A 432 -22.05 14.67 32.06
CA ASP A 432 -23.22 15.07 32.82
C ASP A 432 -23.73 13.94 33.75
N ALA A 433 -23.77 12.70 33.27
CA ALA A 433 -24.19 11.55 34.07
C ALA A 433 -23.22 11.30 35.24
N ASP A 434 -21.90 11.35 34.97
CA ASP A 434 -20.86 11.14 36.00
C ASP A 434 -20.93 12.22 37.10
N GLN A 435 -21.13 13.48 36.73
CA GLN A 435 -21.27 14.57 37.71
C GLN A 435 -22.47 14.36 38.64
N HIS A 436 -23.59 13.86 38.13
CA HIS A 436 -24.77 13.59 38.98
C HIS A 436 -24.58 12.41 39.92
N VAL A 437 -23.88 11.36 39.49
CA VAL A 437 -23.53 10.23 40.37
C VAL A 437 -22.61 10.71 41.50
N ARG A 438 -21.61 11.56 41.19
CA ARG A 438 -20.71 12.12 42.23
C ARG A 438 -21.41 13.04 43.23
N VAL A 439 -22.42 13.78 42.79
CA VAL A 439 -23.23 14.62 43.69
C VAL A 439 -24.08 13.76 44.62
N LEU A 440 -24.69 12.69 44.10
CA LEU A 440 -25.50 11.75 44.89
C LEU A 440 -24.67 10.93 45.89
N HIS A 441 -23.39 10.70 45.61
CA HIS A 441 -22.51 9.95 46.51
C HIS A 441 -21.87 10.81 47.61
N ASN A 442 -21.82 12.13 47.42
CA ASN A 442 -21.29 13.11 48.37
C ASN A 442 -22.39 13.83 49.18
N SER A 443 -23.66 13.51 48.92
CA SER A 443 -24.83 13.86 49.73
C SER A 443 -25.24 12.67 50.58
#